data_AF-A0A944EJ24-F1
#
_entry.id   AF-A0A944EJ24-F1
#
_cell.length_a   1.000
_cell.length_b   1.000
_cell.length_c   1.000
_cell.angle_alpha   90.00
_cell.angle_beta   90.00
_cell.angle_gamma   90.00
#
_symmetry.space_group_name_H-M   'P 1'
#
loop_
_entity.id
_entity.type
_entity.pdbx_description
1 polymer ?
#
loop_
_entity_poly.entity_id
_entity_poly.type
_entity_poly.pdbx_seq_one_letter_code
_entity_poly.pdbx_strand_id
1 'polypeptide(L)' 'MELSRALRMVARLAKAGLAALRTDFPQMAWHTLGGHLTDARAFWNSVSAGVLGGYQQRDLCPHVDR' A
#
# COMPACT_ATOMS: atom_id res chain seq x y z
N MET A 1 2.56 21.82 -12.09
CA MET A 1 2.58 20.78 -13.15
C MET A 1 3.61 19.67 -12.86
N GLU A 2 4.85 20.00 -12.49
CA GLU A 2 5.92 19.03 -12.20
C GLU A 2 5.67 18.12 -10.99
N LEU A 3 5.16 18.68 -9.87
CA LEU A 3 4.91 17.91 -8.64
C LEU A 3 3.95 16.74 -8.87
N SER A 4 2.91 16.95 -9.68
CA SER A 4 1.92 15.91 -10.01
C SER A 4 2.49 14.80 -10.87
N ARG A 5 3.55 15.05 -11.66
CA ARG A 5 4.19 14.05 -12.52
C ARG A 5 5.12 13.15 -11.72
N ALA A 6 5.94 13.74 -10.84
CA ALA A 6 6.80 12.99 -9.93
C ALA A 6 5.98 12.08 -9.00
N LEU A 7 4.87 12.59 -8.44
CA LEU A 7 3.99 11.80 -7.57
C LEU A 7 3.40 10.58 -8.29
N ARG A 8 3.00 10.74 -9.56
CA ARG A 8 2.49 9.64 -10.40
C ARG A 8 3.55 8.60 -10.70
N MET A 9 4.81 9.01 -10.87
CA MET A 9 5.92 8.08 -11.11
C MET A 9 6.19 7.20 -9.88
N VAL A 10 6.24 7.80 -8.68
CA VAL A 10 6.44 7.07 -7.43
C VAL A 10 5.32 6.05 -7.21
N ALA A 11 4.06 6.44 -7.43
CA ALA A 11 2.92 5.54 -7.30
C ALA A 11 3.00 4.36 -8.28
N ARG A 12 3.46 4.59 -9.52
CA ARG A 12 3.65 3.54 -10.53
C ARG A 12 4.76 2.56 -10.14
N LEU A 13 5.90 3.06 -9.65
CA LEU A 13 7.00 2.22 -9.19
C LEU A 13 6.58 1.36 -7.99
N ALA A 14 5.91 1.96 -7.01
CA ALA A 14 5.39 1.24 -5.86
C ALA A 14 4.39 0.15 -6.27
N LYS A 15 3.50 0.43 -7.23
CA LYS A 15 2.56 -0.57 -7.78
C LYS A 15 3.29 -1.73 -8.46
N ALA A 16 4.31 -1.43 -9.27
CA ALA A 16 5.11 -2.47 -9.93
C ALA A 16 5.81 -3.38 -8.92
N GLY A 17 6.42 -2.80 -7.88
CA GLY A 17 7.03 -3.56 -6.79
C GLY A 17 6.04 -4.43 -6.04
N LEU A 18 4.86 -3.89 -5.69
CA LEU A 18 3.82 -4.66 -5.02
C LEU A 18 3.31 -5.82 -5.90
N ALA A 19 3.13 -5.59 -7.20
CA ALA A 19 2.71 -6.64 -8.12
C ALA A 19 3.76 -7.77 -8.22
N ALA A 20 5.05 -7.42 -8.33
CA ALA A 20 6.13 -8.40 -8.35
C ALA A 20 6.14 -9.24 -7.06
N LEU A 21 6.09 -8.60 -5.89
CA LEU A 21 6.03 -9.30 -4.60
C LEU A 21 4.85 -10.27 -4.49
N ARG A 22 3.69 -9.92 -5.07
CA ARG A 22 2.49 -10.77 -5.05
C ARG A 22 2.58 -11.96 -5.99
N THR A 23 3.27 -11.79 -7.12
CA THR A 23 3.56 -12.89 -8.04
C THR A 23 4.55 -13.87 -7.41
N ASP A 24 5.63 -13.37 -6.81
CA ASP A 24 6.72 -14.19 -6.30
C ASP A 24 6.38 -14.85 -4.96
N PHE A 25 5.54 -14.21 -4.13
CA PHE A 25 5.19 -14.66 -2.78
C PHE A 25 3.67 -14.61 -2.52
N PRO A 26 2.87 -15.42 -3.23
CA PRO A 26 1.40 -15.33 -3.18
C PRO A 26 0.80 -15.66 -1.80
N GLN A 27 1.50 -16.46 -0.99
CA GLN A 27 1.04 -16.89 0.34
C GLN A 27 1.39 -15.89 1.45
N MET A 28 2.20 -14.89 1.15
CA MET A 28 2.72 -13.97 2.16
C MET A 28 1.69 -12.90 2.49
N ALA A 29 1.38 -12.78 3.77
CA ALA A 29 0.42 -11.80 4.24
C ALA A 29 1.15 -10.45 4.44
N TRP A 30 0.83 -9.46 3.60
CA TRP A 30 1.41 -8.11 3.73
C TRP A 30 0.41 -7.17 4.38
N HIS A 31 0.86 -6.44 5.40
CA HIS A 31 0.05 -5.47 6.11
C HIS A 31 0.87 -4.19 6.29
N THR A 32 0.27 -3.06 5.98
CA THR A 32 0.86 -1.75 6.21
C THR A 32 0.53 -1.32 7.64
N LEU A 33 1.31 -1.82 8.62
CA LEU A 33 1.31 -1.36 10.01
C LEU A 33 -0.11 -1.04 10.56
N GLY A 34 -1.08 -1.94 10.40
CA GLY A 34 -2.48 -1.83 10.86
C GLY A 34 -2.97 -0.43 11.27
N GLY A 35 -3.32 0.43 10.31
CA GLY A 35 -3.95 1.72 10.61
C GLY A 35 -3.06 2.80 11.23
N HIS A 36 -1.78 2.54 11.52
CA HIS A 36 -0.83 3.55 12.04
C HIS A 36 -0.55 4.70 11.06
N LEU A 37 -0.75 4.46 9.76
CA LEU A 37 -0.52 5.45 8.70
C LEU A 37 -1.84 5.82 8.01
N THR A 38 -2.81 6.30 8.79
CA THR A 38 -4.16 6.63 8.29
C THR A 38 -4.12 7.63 7.13
N ASP A 39 -3.21 8.59 7.18
CA ASP A 39 -3.04 9.63 6.15
C ASP A 39 -2.51 9.06 4.83
N ALA A 40 -1.81 7.92 4.87
CA ALA A 40 -1.30 7.24 3.69
C ALA A 40 -2.36 6.39 2.96
N ARG A 41 -3.61 6.35 3.44
CA ARG A 41 -4.69 5.54 2.84
C ARG A 41 -4.83 5.78 1.33
N ALA A 42 -4.82 7.05 0.89
CA ALA A 42 -4.97 7.39 -0.53
C ALA A 42 -3.82 6.84 -1.39
N PHE A 43 -2.59 6.89 -0.88
CA PHE A 43 -1.42 6.32 -1.54
C PHE A 43 -1.58 4.80 -1.69
N TRP A 44 -1.91 4.10 -0.60
CA TRP A 44 -2.04 2.66 -0.63
C TRP A 44 -3.18 2.16 -1.52
N ASN A 45 -4.32 2.83 -1.49
CA ASN A 45 -5.43 2.56 -2.41
C ASN A 45 -5.00 2.67 -3.88
N SER A 46 -4.21 3.69 -4.22
CA SER A 46 -3.72 3.88 -5.58
C SER A 46 -2.71 2.79 -5.98
N VAL A 47 -1.80 2.41 -5.08
CA VAL A 47 -0.74 1.43 -5.34
C VAL A 47 -1.32 0.02 -5.48
N SER A 48 -2.36 -0.30 -4.72
CA SER A 48 -2.95 -1.64 -4.72
C SER A 48 -4.04 -1.86 -5.77
N ALA A 49 -4.51 -0.81 -6.46
CA ALA A 49 -5.57 -0.94 -7.45
C ALA A 49 -5.20 -1.95 -8.55
N GLY A 50 -5.94 -3.04 -8.64
CA GLY A 50 -5.72 -4.12 -9.62
C GLY A 50 -4.55 -5.06 -9.29
N VAL A 51 -4.00 -5.02 -8.08
CA VAL A 51 -3.01 -5.99 -7.59
C VAL A 51 -3.71 -7.03 -6.71
N LEU A 52 -3.47 -8.32 -6.97
CA LEU A 52 -4.06 -9.42 -6.20
C LEU A 52 -3.66 -9.32 -4.72
N GLY A 53 -4.65 -9.44 -3.83
CA GLY A 53 -4.41 -9.27 -2.38
C GLY A 53 -3.97 -7.87 -2.00
N GLY A 54 -4.47 -6.84 -2.71
CA GLY A 54 -4.16 -5.43 -2.49
C GLY A 54 -4.36 -4.90 -1.06
N TYR A 55 -4.28 -3.59 -0.89
CA TYR A 55 -4.32 -2.96 0.42
C TYR A 55 -5.68 -3.14 1.07
N GLN A 56 -5.66 -3.68 2.28
CA GLN A 56 -6.77 -3.62 3.21
C GLN A 56 -6.25 -3.03 4.50
N GLN A 57 -6.77 -1.86 4.88
CA GLN A 57 -6.47 -1.31 6.19
C GLN A 57 -7.00 -2.25 7.26
N ARG A 58 -6.14 -2.61 8.21
CA ARG A 58 -6.54 -3.32 9.43
C ARG A 58 -6.66 -2.34 10.57
N ASP A 59 -7.42 -2.73 11.59
CA ASP A 59 -7.49 -1.99 12.84
C ASP A 59 -6.10 -1.89 13.50
N LEU A 60 -5.93 -0.83 14.30
CA LEU A 60 -4.76 -0.69 15.16
C LEU A 60 -4.68 -1.90 16.09
N CYS A 61 -3.46 -2.40 16.29
CA CYS A 61 -3.24 -3.44 17.28
C CYS A 61 -3.56 -2.90 18.69
N PRO A 62 -4.07 -3.75 19.61
CA PRO A 62 -4.45 -3.31 20.96
C PRO A 62 -3.32 -2.68 21.80
N HIS A 63 -2.05 -2.82 21.38
CA HIS A 63 -0.91 -2.20 22.07
C HIS A 63 -0.77 -0.69 21.79
N VAL A 64 -1.53 -0.17 20.82
CA VAL A 64 -1.59 1.26 20.53
C VAL A 64 -2.74 1.84 21.33
N ASP A 65 -2.43 2.51 22.43
CA ASP A 65 -3.40 3.38 23.09
C ASP A 65 -3.74 4.54 22.15
N ARG A 66 -5.04 4.80 21.99
CA ARG A 66 -5.59 5.83 21.11
C ARG A 66 -5.45 7.22 21.68
#